data_AF-A0A2E4B378-F1
#
_entry.id   AF-A0A2E4B378-F1
#
_cell.length_a   1.000
_cell.length_b   1.000
_cell.length_c   1.000
_cell.angle_alpha   90.00
_cell.angle_beta   90.00
_cell.angle_gamma   90.00
#
_symmetry.space_group_name_H-M   'P 1'
#
loop_
_entity.id
_entity.type
_entity.pdbx_description
1 polymer ?
#
loop_
_entity_poly.entity_id
_entity_poly.type
_entity_poly.pdbx_seq_one_letter_code
_entity_poly.pdbx_strand_id
1 'polypeptide(L)'
;LSGSVSITLVVTDESGAVDESTTVVQALPALPCPSLTSTLDDGDVNLAWSWDSQESADFNVYRNGVLLGQTNKTSFADTPSILGLTTYKLTVTIGDRTLESDCQSPSTQITIDTQTADFDEGPSTTLGFGLGSLYTIIGILFLVAVILRRGD
;
A
#
# COMPACT_ATOMS: atom_id res chain seq x y z
N LEU A 1 31.02 -10.96 9.56
CA LEU A 1 32.04 -10.51 10.53
C LEU A 1 31.35 -9.58 11.50
N SER A 2 30.95 -10.08 12.67
CA SER A 2 30.56 -9.23 13.80
C SER A 2 31.84 -8.93 14.59
N GLY A 3 32.14 -7.66 14.81
CA GLY A 3 33.30 -7.22 15.58
C GLY A 3 32.98 -5.94 16.33
N SER A 4 33.62 -5.72 17.46
CA SER A 4 33.56 -4.45 18.19
C SER A 4 34.86 -3.69 17.99
N VAL A 5 34.75 -2.37 17.89
CA VAL A 5 35.88 -1.44 17.85
C VAL A 5 35.70 -0.46 19.01
N SER A 6 36.72 -0.35 19.86
CA SER A 6 36.79 0.68 20.89
C SER A 6 37.52 1.91 20.34
N ILE A 7 36.88 3.07 20.44
CA ILE A 7 37.47 4.36 20.12
C ILE A 7 37.70 5.08 21.45
N THR A 8 38.95 5.40 21.74
CA THR A 8 39.34 6.16 22.93
C THR A 8 39.83 7.53 22.49
N LEU A 9 39.12 8.57 22.92
CA LEU A 9 39.56 9.95 22.82
C LEU A 9 40.38 10.28 24.07
N VAL A 10 41.62 10.69 23.86
CA VAL A 10 42.52 11.15 24.92
C VAL A 10 42.77 12.64 24.72
N VAL A 11 42.42 13.45 25.71
CA VAL A 11 42.71 14.89 25.74
C VAL A 11 43.83 15.13 26.74
N THR A 12 44.83 15.91 26.36
CA THR A 12 45.93 16.31 27.25
C THR A 12 46.05 17.82 27.26
N ASP A 13 46.10 18.42 28.45
CA ASP A 13 46.28 19.88 28.59
C ASP A 13 47.76 20.28 28.60
N GLU A 14 48.03 21.60 28.63
CA GLU A 14 49.38 22.17 28.69
C GLU A 14 50.17 21.85 29.97
N SER A 15 49.47 21.45 31.04
CA SER A 15 50.09 21.00 32.29
C SER A 15 50.43 19.51 32.29
N GLY A 16 49.98 18.77 31.26
CA GLY A 16 50.14 17.33 31.13
C GLY A 16 49.02 16.51 31.78
N ALA A 17 47.93 17.14 32.23
CA ALA A 17 46.77 16.41 32.73
C ALA A 17 46.04 15.73 31.56
N VAL A 18 45.55 14.50 31.80
CA VAL A 18 44.90 13.68 30.78
C VAL A 18 43.45 13.40 31.18
N ASP A 19 42.54 13.50 30.22
CA ASP A 19 41.17 13.00 30.32
C ASP A 19 40.88 12.03 29.17
N GLU A 20 40.13 10.97 29.44
CA GLU A 20 39.84 9.92 28.46
C GLU A 20 38.35 9.64 28.37
N SER A 21 37.85 9.52 27.14
CA SER A 21 36.50 9.07 26.85
C SER A 21 36.54 7.91 25.87
N THR A 22 35.91 6.80 26.22
CA THR A 22 35.87 5.60 25.37
C THR A 22 34.46 5.30 24.91
N THR A 23 34.30 5.06 23.62
CA THR A 23 33.05 4.60 22.99
C THR A 23 33.30 3.28 22.27
N VAL A 24 32.37 2.33 22.42
CA VAL A 24 32.43 1.04 21.72
C VAL A 24 31.43 1.06 20.56
N VAL A 25 31.92 0.77 19.35
CA VAL A 25 31.10 0.62 18.16
C VAL A 25 31.01 -0.87 17.82
N GLN A 26 29.80 -1.41 17.77
CA GLN A 26 29.56 -2.79 17.38
C GLN A 26 29.17 -2.87 15.92
N ALA A 27 29.87 -3.66 15.11
CA ALA A 27 29.49 -3.92 13.73
C ALA A 27 28.33 -4.92 13.69
N LEU A 28 27.31 -4.63 12.88
CA LEU A 28 26.27 -5.60 12.54
C LEU A 28 26.87 -6.65 11.58
N PRO A 29 26.42 -7.92 11.67
CA PRO A 29 26.79 -8.92 10.67
C PRO A 29 26.24 -8.53 9.29
N ALA A 30 26.67 -9.26 8.26
CA ALA A 30 26.03 -9.14 6.95
C ALA A 30 24.59 -9.66 7.07
N LEU A 31 23.62 -8.77 6.85
CA LEU A 31 22.20 -9.07 6.97
C LEU A 31 21.63 -9.51 5.62
N PRO A 32 20.64 -10.42 5.62
CA PRO A 32 19.96 -10.82 4.40
C PRO A 32 19.16 -9.64 3.83
N CYS A 33 19.08 -9.59 2.51
CA CYS A 33 18.33 -8.54 1.82
C CYS A 33 16.83 -8.89 1.87
N PRO A 34 15.95 -8.02 2.41
CA PRO A 34 14.52 -8.23 2.36
C PRO A 34 14.00 -8.20 0.92
N SER A 35 13.04 -9.07 0.61
CA SER A 35 12.33 -9.06 -0.67
C SER A 35 10.92 -8.52 -0.46
N LEU A 36 10.59 -7.38 -1.05
CA LEU A 36 9.29 -6.72 -0.90
C LEU A 36 8.36 -7.06 -2.07
N THR A 37 7.13 -7.45 -1.75
CA THR A 37 6.05 -7.66 -2.71
C THR A 37 4.83 -6.83 -2.33
N SER A 38 4.02 -6.52 -3.35
CA SER A 38 2.77 -5.76 -3.22
C SER A 38 1.66 -6.45 -3.99
N THR A 39 0.48 -6.54 -3.38
CA THR A 39 -0.74 -7.07 -4.02
C THR A 39 -1.90 -6.10 -3.78
N LEU A 40 -2.76 -5.93 -4.79
CA LEU A 40 -3.96 -5.11 -4.71
C LEU A 40 -5.17 -6.01 -4.40
N ASP A 41 -5.95 -5.65 -3.40
CA ASP A 41 -7.19 -6.33 -3.02
C ASP A 41 -8.26 -5.29 -2.69
N ASP A 42 -9.33 -5.24 -3.48
CA ASP A 42 -10.42 -4.25 -3.36
C ASP A 42 -9.99 -2.77 -3.18
N GLY A 43 -8.89 -2.38 -3.84
CA GLY A 43 -8.33 -1.02 -3.74
C GLY A 43 -7.32 -0.83 -2.61
N ASP A 44 -7.24 -1.77 -1.67
CA ASP A 44 -6.23 -1.81 -0.62
C ASP A 44 -4.95 -2.47 -1.12
N VAL A 45 -3.81 -1.95 -0.68
CA VAL A 45 -2.50 -2.53 -1.02
C VAL A 45 -1.96 -3.29 0.17
N ASN A 46 -1.82 -4.60 -0.01
CA ASN A 46 -1.16 -5.47 0.94
C ASN A 46 0.32 -5.62 0.56
N LEU A 47 1.20 -5.22 1.47
CA LEU A 47 2.65 -5.37 1.36
C LEU A 47 3.11 -6.53 2.23
N ALA A 48 4.02 -7.33 1.69
CA ALA A 48 4.68 -8.42 2.40
C ALA A 48 6.17 -8.44 2.07
N TRP A 49 7.01 -8.83 3.03
CA TRP A 49 8.43 -8.99 2.77
C TRP A 49 9.09 -10.12 3.57
N SER A 50 10.27 -10.56 3.12
CA SER A 50 11.11 -11.50 3.87
C SER A 50 12.04 -10.77 4.85
N TRP A 51 12.34 -11.40 5.98
CA TRP A 51 13.37 -10.95 6.92
C TRP A 51 14.00 -12.17 7.61
N ASP A 52 15.05 -12.71 7.00
CA ASP A 52 15.67 -13.97 7.45
C ASP A 52 16.86 -13.71 8.40
N SER A 53 16.71 -12.75 9.31
CA SER A 53 17.74 -12.39 10.29
C SER A 53 17.32 -12.77 11.70
N GLN A 54 18.30 -13.05 12.56
CA GLN A 54 18.09 -13.19 14.01
C GLN A 54 17.96 -11.83 14.72
N GLU A 55 18.39 -10.75 14.06
CA GLU A 55 18.28 -9.40 14.60
C GLU A 55 16.82 -8.92 14.57
N SER A 56 16.39 -8.32 15.67
CA SER A 56 15.10 -7.64 15.73
C SER A 56 15.17 -6.35 14.92
N ALA A 57 14.26 -6.20 13.96
CA ALA A 57 14.23 -5.08 13.05
C ALA A 57 12.85 -4.43 13.04
N ASP A 58 12.88 -3.11 12.86
CA ASP A 58 11.73 -2.30 12.54
C ASP A 58 11.78 -1.87 11.08
N PHE A 59 10.62 -1.70 10.48
CA PHE A 59 10.44 -1.51 9.06
C PHE A 59 9.74 -0.18 8.77
N ASN A 60 10.53 0.72 8.20
CA ASN A 60 10.21 1.92 7.44
C ASN A 60 9.33 1.70 6.21
N VAL A 61 8.01 1.90 6.23
CA VAL A 61 7.19 1.76 5.00
C VAL A 61 6.90 3.13 4.39
N TYR A 62 7.32 3.33 3.13
CA TYR A 62 7.13 4.57 2.39
C TYR A 62 6.28 4.34 1.15
N ARG A 63 5.37 5.29 0.86
CA ARG A 63 4.61 5.37 -0.39
C ARG A 63 4.98 6.66 -1.12
N ASN A 64 5.48 6.54 -2.34
CA ASN A 64 5.92 7.67 -3.18
C ASN A 64 6.88 8.62 -2.42
N GLY A 65 7.75 8.04 -1.58
CA GLY A 65 8.73 8.79 -0.77
C GLY A 65 8.21 9.34 0.56
N VAL A 66 6.91 9.20 0.86
CA VAL A 66 6.31 9.65 2.14
C VAL A 66 6.22 8.48 3.11
N LEU A 67 6.69 8.67 4.35
CA LEU A 67 6.57 7.67 5.42
C LEU A 67 5.09 7.44 5.76
N LEU A 68 4.64 6.19 5.62
CA LEU A 68 3.31 5.78 6.06
C LEU A 68 3.31 5.34 7.52
N GLY A 69 4.37 4.66 7.94
CA GLY A 69 4.50 4.18 9.31
C GLY A 69 5.68 3.24 9.49
N GLN A 70 5.84 2.82 10.75
CA GLN A 70 6.83 1.85 11.17
C GLN A 70 6.12 0.61 11.72
N THR A 71 6.67 -0.58 11.45
CA THR A 71 6.17 -1.85 11.98
C THR A 71 7.31 -2.80 12.26
N ASN A 72 7.16 -3.69 13.23
CA ASN A 72 8.09 -4.81 13.48
C ASN A 72 7.63 -6.13 12.83
N LYS A 73 6.48 -6.09 12.13
CA LYS A 73 5.95 -7.23 11.37
C LYS A 73 6.52 -7.20 9.95
N THR A 74 6.46 -8.33 9.27
CA THR A 74 6.86 -8.48 7.86
C THR A 74 5.72 -8.26 6.86
N SER A 75 4.70 -7.50 7.28
CA SER A 75 3.56 -7.12 6.46
C SER A 75 3.00 -5.77 6.86
N PHE A 76 2.38 -5.10 5.89
CA PHE A 76 1.74 -3.79 6.06
C PHE A 76 0.57 -3.66 5.09
N ALA A 77 -0.58 -3.19 5.58
CA ALA A 77 -1.73 -2.88 4.73
C ALA A 77 -1.85 -1.37 4.59
N ASP A 78 -2.02 -0.89 3.37
CA ASP A 78 -2.28 0.51 3.04
C ASP A 78 -3.63 0.65 2.33
N THR A 79 -4.34 1.74 2.60
CA THR A 79 -5.66 2.08 2.03
C THR A 79 -5.52 3.38 1.22
N PRO A 80 -4.89 3.33 0.03
CA PRO A 80 -4.56 4.52 -0.73
C PRO A 80 -5.82 5.20 -1.27
N SER A 81 -5.93 6.52 -1.08
CA SER A 81 -7.04 7.32 -1.63
C SER A 81 -6.78 7.82 -3.06
N ILE A 82 -5.59 7.56 -3.62
CA ILE A 82 -5.15 8.04 -4.93
C ILE A 82 -4.89 6.84 -5.83
N LEU A 83 -5.50 6.87 -7.00
CA LEU A 83 -5.33 5.86 -8.05
C LEU A 83 -4.07 6.14 -8.89
N GLY A 84 -3.56 5.10 -9.54
CA GLY A 84 -2.45 5.16 -10.48
C GLY A 84 -1.19 4.45 -9.99
N LEU A 85 -0.09 4.64 -10.72
CA LEU A 85 1.19 4.01 -10.43
C LEU A 85 1.75 4.52 -9.11
N THR A 86 1.95 3.59 -8.19
CA THR A 86 2.41 3.87 -6.83
C THR A 86 3.65 3.04 -6.52
N THR A 87 4.69 3.71 -6.00
CA THR A 87 5.93 3.07 -5.57
C THR A 87 5.93 2.91 -4.05
N TYR A 88 6.15 1.68 -3.58
CA TYR A 88 6.41 1.40 -2.18
C TYR A 88 7.90 1.11 -1.97
N LYS A 89 8.45 1.62 -0.87
CA LYS A 89 9.83 1.39 -0.47
C LYS A 89 9.88 1.01 1.00
N LEU A 90 10.72 0.02 1.33
CA LEU A 90 11.06 -0.35 2.68
C LEU A 90 12.38 0.29 3.09
N THR A 91 12.54 0.67 4.36
CA THR A 91 13.85 0.84 5.00
C THR A 91 13.88 0.04 6.29
N VAL A 92 15.03 -0.53 6.61
CA VAL A 92 15.18 -1.37 7.80
C VAL A 92 15.96 -0.62 8.87
N THR A 93 15.49 -0.70 10.11
CA THR A 93 16.17 -0.14 11.28
C THR A 93 16.39 -1.23 12.33
N ILE A 94 17.57 -1.28 12.93
CA ILE A 94 17.91 -2.18 14.05
C ILE A 94 18.36 -1.31 15.23
N GLY A 95 17.52 -1.23 16.27
CA GLY A 95 17.69 -0.22 17.31
C GLY A 95 17.68 1.18 16.71
N ASP A 96 18.70 1.99 17.02
CA ASP A 96 18.82 3.37 16.52
C ASP A 96 19.52 3.48 15.15
N ARG A 97 19.73 2.36 14.45
CA ARG A 97 20.55 2.30 13.22
C ARG A 97 19.70 1.98 12.01
N THR A 98 19.65 2.89 11.05
CA THR A 98 19.13 2.62 9.71
C THR A 98 20.15 1.85 8.88
N LEU A 99 19.67 0.82 8.17
CA LEU A 99 20.49 0.05 7.25
C LEU A 99 20.47 0.73 5.87
N GLU A 100 21.61 1.31 5.50
CA GLU A 100 21.75 2.16 4.31
C GLU A 100 22.20 1.41 3.04
N SER A 101 22.44 0.09 3.12
CA SER A 101 22.84 -0.64 1.91
C SER A 101 21.66 -0.77 0.93
N ASP A 102 21.94 -0.70 -0.37
CA ASP A 102 20.90 -0.70 -1.41
C ASP A 102 19.92 -1.88 -1.27
N CYS A 103 20.44 -3.06 -0.90
CA CYS A 103 19.60 -4.24 -0.76
C CYS A 103 18.71 -4.25 0.49
N GLN A 104 18.96 -3.37 1.47
CA GLN A 104 18.14 -3.16 2.67
C GLN A 104 17.02 -2.14 2.42
N SER A 105 16.95 -1.63 1.20
CA SER A 105 15.99 -0.62 0.76
C SER A 105 15.16 -1.12 -0.45
N PRO A 106 14.54 -2.31 -0.40
CA PRO A 106 13.79 -2.85 -1.54
C PRO A 106 12.59 -1.95 -1.87
N SER A 107 12.22 -1.94 -3.14
CA SER A 107 11.05 -1.22 -3.62
C SER A 107 10.24 -2.07 -4.59
N THR A 108 8.94 -1.79 -4.66
CA THR A 108 8.00 -2.41 -5.58
C THR A 108 7.08 -1.33 -6.14
N GLN A 109 6.53 -1.58 -7.32
CA GLN A 109 5.55 -0.71 -7.95
C GLN A 109 4.26 -1.48 -8.23
N ILE A 110 3.13 -0.82 -8.02
CA ILE A 110 1.81 -1.35 -8.31
C ILE A 110 0.92 -0.23 -8.84
N THR A 111 0.06 -0.55 -9.80
CA THR A 111 -0.96 0.38 -10.29
C THR A 111 -2.24 0.13 -9.51
N ILE A 112 -2.76 1.17 -8.86
CA ILE A 112 -4.01 1.12 -8.09
C ILE A 112 -5.14 1.63 -8.97
N ASP A 113 -6.09 0.76 -9.26
CA ASP A 113 -7.19 1.04 -10.17
C ASP A 113 -8.52 0.79 -9.43
N THR A 114 -9.59 1.48 -9.83
CA THR A 114 -10.93 1.10 -9.33
C THR A 114 -11.29 -0.27 -9.87
N GLN A 115 -11.51 -1.24 -8.99
CA GLN A 115 -12.18 -2.46 -9.39
C GLN A 115 -13.59 -2.06 -9.84
N THR A 116 -13.91 -2.28 -11.12
CA THR A 116 -15.28 -2.11 -11.57
C THR A 116 -16.11 -3.14 -10.84
N ALA A 117 -16.99 -2.70 -9.93
CA ALA A 117 -18.09 -3.55 -9.49
C ALA A 117 -18.78 -4.06 -10.76
N ASP A 118 -18.79 -5.37 -10.94
CA ASP A 118 -19.57 -5.99 -12.02
C ASP A 118 -21.04 -5.74 -11.64
N PHE A 119 -21.61 -4.68 -12.20
CA PHE A 119 -23.04 -4.44 -12.10
C PHE A 119 -23.73 -5.49 -13.00
N ASP A 120 -23.85 -6.71 -12.50
CA ASP A 120 -24.59 -7.80 -13.17
C ASP A 120 -26.12 -7.61 -13.03
N GLU A 121 -26.62 -6.40 -13.29
CA GLU A 121 -28.00 -6.19 -13.68
C GLU A 121 -28.06 -5.00 -14.65
N GLY A 122 -27.94 -5.30 -15.95
CA GLY A 122 -28.42 -4.37 -16.98
C GLY A 122 -29.90 -4.02 -16.76
N PRO A 123 -30.42 -2.93 -17.36
CA PRO A 123 -31.82 -2.55 -17.19
C PRO A 123 -32.73 -3.74 -17.52
N SER A 124 -33.59 -4.13 -16.57
CA SER A 124 -34.42 -5.33 -16.66
C SER A 124 -35.32 -5.27 -17.91
N THR A 125 -34.96 -6.03 -18.94
CA THR A 125 -35.67 -6.08 -20.22
C THR A 125 -37.11 -6.59 -20.06
N THR A 126 -37.37 -7.40 -19.04
CA THR A 126 -38.69 -7.99 -18.74
C THR A 126 -39.75 -6.98 -18.32
N LEU A 127 -39.41 -5.96 -17.52
CA LEU A 127 -40.39 -4.97 -17.04
C LEU A 127 -40.65 -3.83 -18.03
N GLY A 128 -39.65 -3.48 -18.85
CA GLY A 128 -39.76 -2.42 -19.87
C GLY A 128 -40.78 -2.74 -20.98
N PHE A 129 -40.76 -3.96 -21.51
CA PHE A 129 -41.74 -4.37 -22.54
C PHE A 129 -43.13 -4.63 -21.97
N GLY A 130 -43.24 -5.10 -20.71
CA GLY A 130 -44.51 -5.39 -20.07
C GLY A 130 -45.38 -4.14 -19.89
N LEU A 131 -44.79 -3.07 -19.34
CA LEU A 131 -45.52 -1.81 -19.18
C LEU A 131 -45.74 -1.10 -20.54
N GLY A 132 -44.76 -1.13 -21.44
CA GLY A 132 -44.90 -0.53 -22.77
C GLY A 132 -46.04 -1.15 -23.59
N SER A 133 -46.17 -2.49 -23.56
CA SER A 133 -47.25 -3.21 -24.23
C SER A 133 -48.63 -2.88 -23.62
N LEU A 134 -48.72 -2.73 -22.30
CA LEU A 134 -49.96 -2.35 -21.64
C LEU A 134 -50.45 -0.96 -22.08
N TYR A 135 -49.56 0.03 -22.14
CA TYR A 135 -49.92 1.39 -22.54
C TYR A 135 -50.30 1.50 -24.02
N THR A 136 -49.66 0.74 -24.91
CA THR A 136 -50.04 0.74 -26.33
C THR A 136 -51.42 0.11 -26.54
N ILE A 137 -51.73 -0.98 -25.84
CA ILE A 137 -53.05 -1.62 -25.91
C ILE A 137 -54.14 -0.67 -25.39
N ILE A 138 -53.94 -0.02 -24.25
CA ILE A 138 -54.89 0.96 -23.69
C ILE A 138 -55.08 2.14 -24.65
N GLY A 139 -54.00 2.65 -25.25
CA GLY A 139 -54.06 3.75 -26.21
C GLY A 139 -54.85 3.39 -27.48
N ILE A 140 -54.65 2.18 -28.03
CA ILE A 140 -55.38 1.69 -29.19
C ILE A 140 -56.88 1.52 -28.85
N LEU A 141 -57.21 0.96 -27.69
CA LEU A 141 -58.60 0.81 -27.26
C LEU A 141 -59.30 2.17 -27.11
N PHE A 142 -58.61 3.17 -26.56
CA PHE A 142 -59.14 4.54 -26.49
C PHE A 142 -59.34 5.16 -27.88
N LEU A 143 -58.38 4.99 -28.79
CA LEU A 143 -58.49 5.49 -30.16
C LEU A 143 -59.70 4.87 -30.89
N VAL A 144 -59.88 3.55 -30.79
CA VAL A 144 -61.01 2.83 -31.38
C VAL A 144 -62.33 3.32 -30.80
N ALA A 145 -62.42 3.51 -29.47
CA ALA A 145 -63.62 4.03 -28.82
C ALA A 145 -63.97 5.47 -29.29
N VAL A 146 -62.98 6.31 -29.54
CA VAL A 146 -63.18 7.68 -30.07
C VAL A 146 -63.68 7.64 -31.51
N ILE A 147 -63.16 6.75 -32.35
CA ILE A 147 -63.57 6.62 -33.76
C ILE A 147 -65.01 6.08 -33.83
N LEU A 148 -65.36 5.07 -33.04
CA LEU A 148 -66.70 4.51 -33.00
C LEU A 148 -67.75 5.51 -32.49
N ARG A 149 -67.40 6.39 -31.54
CA ARG A 149 -68.30 7.45 -31.04
C ARG A 149 -68.51 8.63 -32.00
N ARG A 150 -67.67 8.78 -33.02
CA ARG A 150 -67.79 9.86 -34.03
C ARG A 150 -68.49 9.40 -35.31
N GLY A 151 -68.85 8.13 -35.39
CA GLY A 151 -69.49 7.51 -36.55
C GLY A 151 -71.02 7.42 -36.50
N ASP A 152 -71.65 7.94 -35.44
CA ASP A 152 -73.11 8.13 -35.32
C ASP A 152 -73.50 9.60 -35.50
#